data_AF-A0A9E0RS52-F1
#
_entry.id   AF-A0A9E0RS52-F1
#
_cell.length_a   1.000
_cell.length_b   1.000
_cell.length_c   1.000
_cell.angle_alpha   90.00
_cell.angle_beta   90.00
_cell.angle_gamma   90.00
#
_symmetry.space_group_name_H-M   'P 1'
#
loop_
_entity.id
_entity.type
_entity.pdbx_description
1 polymer ?
#
loop_
_entity_poly.entity_id
_entity_poly.type
_entity_poly.pdbx_seq_one_letter_code
_entity_poly.pdbx_strand_id
1 'polypeptide(L)'
;DYNVTRSIYEDMLSRKEKARLSMTLDIEGQGVTYRVQEPPVYPIEPKGLRFRHFAIAAPVLGLLAPIGLFGLYILLDPRVRTPGLLSALDDVELLGVIPAQRIKRSLGVRLKDIFLCGFLIAATLAAYASVTAYRLMGVL
;
A
#
# COMPACT_ATOMS: atom_id res chain seq x y z
N ASP A 1 -51.53 6.57 -55.66
CA ASP A 1 -50.20 6.34 -55.08
C ASP A 1 -49.52 7.58 -54.49
N TYR A 2 -49.67 8.76 -55.08
CA TYR A 2 -49.03 10.02 -54.62
C TYR A 2 -49.25 10.40 -53.14
N ASN A 3 -50.44 10.11 -52.59
CA ASN A 3 -50.76 10.40 -51.19
C ASN A 3 -49.88 9.61 -50.20
N VAL A 4 -49.47 8.39 -50.56
CA VAL A 4 -48.63 7.54 -49.70
C VAL A 4 -47.22 8.11 -49.63
N THR A 5 -46.58 8.41 -50.77
CA THR A 5 -45.24 9.00 -50.83
C THR A 5 -45.18 10.34 -50.10
N ARG A 6 -46.22 11.19 -50.26
CA ARG A 6 -46.31 12.46 -49.53
C ARG A 6 -46.39 12.24 -48.02
N SER A 7 -47.21 11.31 -47.55
CA SER A 7 -47.34 11.01 -46.12
C SER A 7 -46.03 10.50 -45.49
N ILE A 8 -45.26 9.68 -46.23
CA ILE A 8 -43.94 9.19 -45.79
C ILE A 8 -42.94 10.35 -45.68
N TYR A 9 -42.93 11.27 -46.66
CA TYR A 9 -42.07 12.46 -46.62
C TYR A 9 -42.38 13.35 -45.42
N GLU A 10 -43.67 13.65 -45.18
CA GLU A 10 -44.11 14.45 -44.04
C GLU A 10 -43.77 13.79 -42.70
N ASP A 11 -43.88 12.45 -42.58
CA ASP A 11 -43.48 11.72 -41.37
C ASP A 11 -41.95 11.82 -41.14
N MET A 12 -41.14 11.64 -42.19
CA MET A 12 -39.69 11.82 -42.10
C MET A 12 -39.30 13.25 -41.72
N LEU A 13 -39.98 14.26 -42.27
CA LEU A 13 -39.76 15.66 -41.95
C LEU A 13 -40.11 15.95 -40.49
N SER A 14 -41.28 15.48 -40.03
CA SER A 14 -41.71 15.61 -38.63
C SER A 14 -40.72 14.97 -37.66
N ARG A 15 -40.19 13.78 -37.98
CA ARG A 15 -39.19 13.11 -37.15
C ARG A 15 -37.87 13.88 -37.08
N LYS A 16 -37.42 14.47 -38.20
CA LYS A 16 -36.23 15.31 -38.25
C LYS A 16 -36.39 16.56 -37.38
N GLU A 17 -37.53 17.23 -37.46
CA GLU A 17 -37.81 18.40 -36.64
C GLU A 17 -37.90 18.06 -35.16
N LYS A 18 -38.59 16.97 -34.79
CA LYS A 18 -38.64 16.48 -33.40
C LYS A 18 -37.26 16.13 -32.86
N ALA A 19 -36.43 15.45 -33.63
CA ALA A 19 -35.06 15.13 -33.23
C ALA A 19 -34.22 16.40 -33.02
N ARG A 20 -34.36 17.40 -33.90
CA ARG A 20 -33.68 18.69 -33.77
C ARG A 20 -34.15 19.45 -32.52
N LEU A 21 -35.45 19.53 -32.29
CA LEU A 21 -36.05 20.16 -31.11
C LEU A 21 -35.61 19.46 -29.81
N SER A 22 -35.59 18.14 -29.80
CA SER A 22 -35.11 17.36 -28.65
C SER A 22 -33.63 17.63 -28.37
N MET A 23 -32.79 17.72 -29.41
CA MET A 23 -31.37 18.03 -29.28
C MET A 23 -31.15 19.45 -28.77
N THR A 24 -31.89 20.45 -29.29
CA THR A 24 -31.78 21.83 -28.81
C THR A 24 -32.22 21.95 -27.35
N LEU A 25 -33.29 21.27 -26.95
CA LEU A 25 -33.75 21.25 -25.56
C LEU A 25 -32.74 20.60 -24.61
N ASP A 26 -32.06 19.54 -25.04
CA ASP A 26 -31.01 18.88 -24.25
C ASP A 26 -29.78 19.78 -24.08
N ILE A 27 -29.37 20.51 -25.14
CA ILE A 27 -28.28 21.49 -25.10
C ILE A 27 -28.62 22.68 -24.18
N GLU A 28 -29.85 23.16 -24.22
CA GLU A 28 -30.34 24.26 -23.36
C GLU A 28 -30.54 23.81 -21.90
N GLY A 29 -30.39 22.52 -21.59
CA GLY A 29 -30.67 21.94 -20.28
C GLY A 29 -32.15 21.89 -19.91
N GLN A 30 -33.05 22.11 -20.88
CA GLN A 30 -34.51 22.09 -20.73
C GLN A 30 -35.14 20.74 -21.11
N GLY A 31 -34.35 19.81 -21.68
CA GLY A 31 -34.80 18.48 -22.10
C GLY A 31 -34.91 17.44 -20.97
N VAL A 32 -34.48 17.79 -19.76
CA VAL A 32 -34.37 16.86 -18.63
C VAL A 32 -35.18 17.33 -17.42
N THR A 33 -35.98 16.44 -16.84
CA THR A 33 -36.84 16.74 -15.66
C THR A 33 -36.06 16.79 -14.34
N TYR A 34 -34.72 16.76 -14.37
CA TYR A 34 -33.90 16.91 -13.18
C TYR A 34 -33.24 18.28 -13.15
N ARG A 35 -33.21 18.90 -11.96
CA ARG A 35 -32.41 20.11 -11.72
C ARG A 35 -31.08 19.69 -11.13
N VAL A 36 -29.97 20.10 -11.75
CA VAL A 36 -28.63 19.99 -11.15
C VAL A 36 -28.57 20.97 -9.98
N GLN A 37 -28.66 20.45 -8.75
CA GLN A 37 -28.54 21.28 -7.54
C GLN A 37 -27.07 21.61 -7.24
N GLU A 38 -26.18 20.66 -7.47
CA GLU A 38 -24.74 20.79 -7.23
C GLU A 38 -23.96 20.20 -8.41
N PRO A 39 -23.07 20.99 -9.05
CA PRO A 39 -22.24 20.48 -10.12
C PRO A 39 -21.19 19.50 -9.56
N PRO A 40 -20.73 18.55 -10.38
CA PRO A 40 -19.70 17.60 -9.96
C PRO A 40 -18.39 18.34 -9.63
N VAL A 41 -17.95 18.19 -8.39
CA VAL A 41 -16.66 18.70 -7.91
C VAL A 41 -15.59 17.62 -8.01
N TYR A 42 -14.38 18.03 -8.39
CA TYR A 42 -13.23 17.14 -8.37
C TYR A 42 -12.88 16.73 -6.93
N PRO A 43 -12.58 15.45 -6.69
CA PRO A 43 -12.23 14.99 -5.35
C PRO A 43 -10.87 15.56 -4.93
N ILE A 44 -10.87 16.28 -3.82
CA ILE A 44 -9.65 16.80 -3.17
C ILE A 44 -8.86 15.71 -2.43
N GLU A 45 -9.48 14.55 -2.18
CA GLU A 45 -8.83 13.41 -1.55
C GLU A 45 -8.99 12.14 -2.40
N PRO A 46 -7.94 11.32 -2.54
CA PRO A 46 -8.05 10.02 -3.17
C PRO A 46 -8.94 9.09 -2.31
N LYS A 47 -9.81 8.33 -2.97
CA LYS A 47 -10.61 7.27 -2.34
C LYS A 47 -9.76 5.98 -2.26
N GLY A 48 -9.67 5.38 -1.07
CA GLY A 48 -8.93 4.12 -0.84
C GLY A 48 -7.70 4.28 0.07
N LEU A 49 -6.60 3.60 -0.26
CA LEU A 49 -5.36 3.65 0.52
C LEU A 49 -4.74 5.05 0.45
N ARG A 50 -4.87 5.76 1.57
CA ARG A 50 -4.27 7.09 1.75
C ARG A 50 -2.80 6.97 2.16
N PHE A 51 -2.03 8.02 1.88
CA PHE A 51 -0.63 8.16 2.32
C PHE A 51 -0.43 7.85 3.82
N ARG A 52 -1.39 8.24 4.68
CA ARG A 52 -1.37 7.95 6.12
C ARG A 52 -1.21 6.46 6.46
N HIS A 53 -1.79 5.56 5.66
CA HIS A 53 -1.67 4.12 5.91
C HIS A 53 -0.24 3.65 5.67
N PHE A 54 0.38 4.08 4.57
CA PHE A 54 1.78 3.77 4.28
C PHE A 54 2.72 4.45 5.28
N ALA A 55 2.39 5.66 5.72
CA ALA A 55 3.16 6.39 6.73
C ALA A 55 3.26 5.63 8.07
N ILE A 56 2.18 4.95 8.47
CA ILE A 56 2.16 4.14 9.69
C ILE A 56 2.70 2.73 9.44
N ALA A 57 2.38 2.12 8.30
CA ALA A 57 2.78 0.76 7.98
C ALA A 57 4.29 0.63 7.75
N ALA A 58 4.94 1.63 7.14
CA ALA A 58 6.36 1.59 6.83
C ALA A 58 7.28 1.40 8.05
N PRO A 59 7.17 2.17 9.14
CA PRO A 59 8.03 1.96 10.31
C PRO A 59 7.76 0.61 11.00
N VAL A 60 6.51 0.16 11.04
CA VAL A 60 6.14 -1.14 11.62
C VAL A 60 6.76 -2.28 10.81
N LEU A 61 6.59 -2.26 9.48
CA LEU A 61 7.18 -3.25 8.58
C LEU A 61 8.69 -3.17 8.54
N GLY A 62 9.27 -1.96 8.57
CA GLY A 62 10.73 -1.77 8.59
C GLY A 62 11.38 -2.35 9.84
N LEU A 63 10.68 -2.31 10.98
CA LEU A 63 11.18 -2.88 12.24
C LEU A 63 10.95 -4.41 12.31
N LEU A 64 9.83 -4.89 11.77
CA LEU A 64 9.53 -6.32 11.68
C LEU A 64 10.36 -7.05 10.63
N ALA A 65 10.71 -6.40 9.51
CA ALA A 65 11.44 -7.01 8.41
C ALA A 65 12.75 -7.70 8.82
N PRO A 66 13.70 -7.06 9.55
CA PRO A 66 14.94 -7.72 9.95
C PRO A 66 14.70 -8.87 10.94
N ILE A 67 13.71 -8.74 11.84
CA ILE A 67 13.34 -9.80 12.79
C ILE A 67 12.77 -11.01 12.05
N GLY A 68 11.84 -10.76 11.12
CA GLY A 68 11.24 -11.79 10.28
C GLY A 68 12.27 -12.47 9.37
N LEU A 69 13.17 -11.69 8.76
CA LEU A 69 14.25 -12.24 7.93
C LEU A 69 15.21 -13.11 8.75
N PHE A 70 15.54 -12.69 9.97
CA PHE A 70 16.36 -13.48 10.88
C PHE A 70 15.66 -14.78 11.30
N GLY A 71 14.37 -14.74 11.61
CA GLY A 71 13.56 -15.91 11.91
C GLY A 71 13.47 -16.88 10.73
N LEU A 72 13.23 -16.35 9.53
CA LEU A 72 13.19 -17.13 8.29
C LEU A 72 14.55 -17.78 7.99
N TYR A 73 15.64 -17.03 8.19
CA TYR A 73 16.99 -17.56 8.04
C TYR A 73 17.26 -18.73 9.00
N ILE A 74 16.84 -18.62 10.26
CA ILE A 74 16.96 -19.72 11.23
C ILE A 74 16.11 -20.93 10.82
N LEU A 75 14.89 -20.71 10.34
CA LEU A 75 14.00 -21.81 9.95
C LEU A 75 14.49 -22.55 8.70
N LEU A 76 15.13 -21.83 7.78
CA LEU A 76 15.73 -22.39 6.57
C LEU A 76 17.14 -22.96 6.80
N ASP A 77 17.79 -22.68 7.94
CA ASP A 77 19.11 -23.25 8.26
C ASP A 77 18.92 -24.68 8.79
N PRO A 78 19.30 -25.73 8.03
CA PRO A 78 19.19 -27.12 8.47
C PRO A 78 20.26 -27.48 9.52
N ARG A 79 21.13 -26.53 9.93
CA ARG A 79 22.20 -26.80 10.89
C ARG A 79 21.65 -27.08 12.28
N VAL A 80 21.80 -28.34 12.70
CA VAL A 80 21.65 -28.78 14.08
C VAL A 80 22.77 -28.18 14.93
N ARG A 81 22.49 -27.06 15.62
CA ARG A 81 23.46 -26.39 16.51
C ARG A 81 23.38 -26.86 17.96
N THR A 82 22.33 -27.60 18.34
CA THR A 82 22.08 -28.03 19.71
C THR A 82 22.27 -29.54 19.88
N PRO A 83 23.03 -29.99 20.89
CA PRO A 83 23.26 -31.42 21.13
C PRO A 83 21.97 -32.18 21.48
N GLY A 84 20.94 -31.48 21.97
CA GLY A 84 19.63 -32.07 22.28
C GLY A 84 18.84 -32.54 21.05
N LEU A 85 19.11 -32.01 19.85
CA LEU A 85 18.50 -32.50 18.61
C LEU A 85 19.16 -33.80 18.13
N LEU A 86 20.48 -33.97 18.36
CA LEU A 86 21.22 -35.20 18.05
C LEU A 86 20.88 -36.34 19.01
N SER A 87 20.62 -36.02 20.29
CA SER A 87 20.24 -37.01 21.31
C SER A 87 18.84 -37.61 21.10
N ALA A 88 18.02 -36.98 20.25
CA ALA A 88 16.66 -37.42 19.91
C ALA A 88 16.61 -38.31 18.65
N LEU A 89 17.71 -38.42 17.90
CA LEU A 89 17.87 -39.46 16.89
C LEU A 89 18.53 -40.66 17.56
N ASP A 90 17.78 -41.75 17.75
CA ASP A 90 18.23 -42.98 18.42
C ASP A 90 19.49 -43.63 17.81
N ASP A 91 19.92 -43.20 16.63
CA ASP A 91 20.95 -43.85 15.83
C ASP A 91 22.34 -43.18 15.89
N VAL A 92 22.52 -42.13 16.72
CA VAL A 92 23.78 -41.38 16.78
C VAL A 92 24.26 -41.13 18.21
N GLU A 93 25.35 -41.81 18.61
CA GLU A 93 25.98 -41.65 19.92
C GLU A 93 26.86 -40.39 19.97
N LEU A 94 26.64 -39.53 20.99
CA LEU A 94 27.34 -38.26 21.15
C LEU A 94 28.75 -38.49 21.75
N LEU A 95 29.77 -38.61 20.89
CA LEU A 95 31.16 -38.89 21.29
C LEU A 95 31.86 -37.78 22.10
N GLY A 96 31.35 -36.55 22.08
CA GLY A 96 31.90 -35.44 22.86
C GLY A 96 31.48 -34.06 22.35
N VAL A 97 31.44 -33.08 23.25
CA VAL A 97 31.09 -31.68 22.94
C VAL A 97 32.35 -30.83 23.03
N ILE A 98 32.75 -30.21 21.91
CA ILE A 98 33.83 -29.22 21.91
C ILE A 98 33.28 -27.95 22.58
N PRO A 99 33.81 -27.52 23.73
CA PRO A 99 33.36 -26.29 24.36
C PRO A 99 33.75 -25.12 23.46
N ALA A 100 32.76 -24.35 23.02
CA ALA A 100 33.00 -23.12 22.29
C ALA A 100 33.89 -22.19 23.14
N GLN A 101 35.08 -21.86 22.64
CA GLN A 101 35.94 -20.88 23.30
C GLN A 101 35.19 -19.56 23.43
N ARG A 102 34.94 -19.14 24.68
CA ARG A 102 34.40 -17.80 24.96
C ARG A 102 35.50 -16.79 24.65
N ILE A 103 35.50 -16.27 23.43
CA ILE A 103 36.24 -15.05 23.10
C ILE A 103 35.73 -13.98 24.08
N LYS A 104 36.62 -13.52 24.96
CA LYS A 104 36.34 -12.52 26.00
C LYS A 104 36.15 -11.15 25.33
N ARG A 105 35.04 -10.98 24.60
CA ARG A 105 34.67 -9.68 24.04
C ARG A 105 34.44 -8.72 25.21
N SER A 106 35.14 -7.60 25.19
CA SER A 106 34.97 -6.56 26.21
C SER A 106 33.51 -6.10 26.24
N LEU A 107 32.90 -6.12 27.43
CA LEU A 107 31.51 -5.68 27.61
C LEU A 107 31.28 -4.25 27.10
N GLY A 108 32.31 -3.40 27.18
CA GLY A 108 32.25 -2.01 26.74
C GLY A 108 32.06 -1.82 25.23
N VAL A 109 32.65 -2.68 24.39
CA VAL A 109 32.45 -2.59 22.93
C VAL A 109 31.01 -2.99 22.56
N ARG A 110 30.46 -4.01 23.24
CA ARG A 110 29.07 -4.45 23.01
C ARG A 110 28.04 -3.37 23.32
N LEU A 111 28.17 -2.67 24.45
CA LEU A 111 27.23 -1.60 24.80
C LEU A 111 27.32 -0.44 23.79
N LYS A 112 28.54 -0.04 23.40
CA LYS A 112 28.74 1.03 22.42
C LYS A 112 28.12 0.70 21.07
N ASP A 113 28.26 -0.53 20.59
CA ASP A 113 27.67 -0.97 19.33
C ASP A 113 26.13 -0.98 19.41
N ILE A 114 25.56 -1.44 20.53
CA ILE A 114 24.11 -1.41 20.77
C ILE A 114 23.58 0.03 20.79
N PHE A 115 24.26 0.93 21.49
CA PHE A 115 23.89 2.35 21.52
C PHE A 115 23.99 3.01 20.14
N LEU A 116 25.04 2.70 19.37
CA LEU A 116 25.22 3.21 18.01
C LEU A 116 24.08 2.73 17.08
N CYS A 117 23.75 1.44 17.13
CA CYS A 117 22.62 0.89 16.36
C CYS A 117 21.29 1.52 16.78
N GLY A 118 21.04 1.64 18.09
CA GLY A 118 19.83 2.29 18.60
C GLY A 118 19.72 3.75 18.17
N PHE A 119 20.83 4.49 18.23
CA PHE A 119 20.88 5.89 17.78
C PHE A 119 20.60 6.03 16.29
N LEU A 120 21.19 5.18 15.45
CA LEU A 120 20.93 5.19 13.99
C LEU A 120 19.45 4.88 13.67
N ILE A 121 18.85 3.91 14.36
CA ILE A 121 17.43 3.59 14.20
C ILE A 121 16.56 4.77 14.63
N ALA A 122 16.86 5.40 15.76
CA ALA A 122 16.12 6.57 16.22
C ALA A 122 16.26 7.77 15.27
N ALA A 123 17.47 8.02 14.75
CA ALA A 123 17.74 9.11 13.82
C ALA A 123 16.97 8.93 12.49
N THR A 124 16.95 7.70 11.95
CA THR A 124 16.19 7.40 10.72
C THR A 124 14.68 7.51 10.94
N LEU A 125 14.16 7.05 12.08
CA LEU A 125 12.76 7.24 12.46
C LEU A 125 12.40 8.73 12.60
N ALA A 126 13.27 9.53 13.21
CA ALA A 126 13.04 10.97 13.36
C ALA A 126 13.03 11.69 12.00
N ALA A 127 13.96 11.36 11.11
CA ALA A 127 14.00 11.91 9.75
C ALA A 127 12.76 11.49 8.93
N TYR A 128 12.29 10.26 9.11
CA TYR A 128 11.06 9.81 8.46
C TYR A 128 9.81 10.51 9.01
N ALA A 129 9.73 10.66 10.33
CA ALA A 129 8.65 11.37 11.01
C ALA A 129 8.57 12.85 10.59
N SER A 130 9.72 13.51 10.41
CA SER A 130 9.73 14.90 9.94
C SER A 130 9.20 15.01 8.52
N VAL A 131 9.69 14.19 7.58
CA VAL A 131 9.21 14.19 6.18
C VAL A 131 7.72 13.90 6.08
N THR A 132 7.23 12.93 6.85
CA THR A 132 5.79 12.59 6.87
C THR A 132 4.95 13.72 7.46
N ALA A 133 5.42 14.40 8.51
CA ALA A 133 4.75 15.56 9.08
C ALA A 133 4.71 16.74 8.09
N TYR A 134 5.82 17.04 7.40
CA TYR A 134 5.85 18.10 6.37
C TYR A 134 4.87 17.83 5.24
N ARG A 135 4.76 16.58 4.79
CA ARG A 135 3.81 16.18 3.75
C ARG A 135 2.35 16.20 4.23
N LEU A 136 2.10 15.96 5.51
CA LEU A 136 0.76 16.06 6.11
C LEU A 136 0.31 17.51 6.27
N MET A 137 1.25 18.42 6.52
CA MET A 137 0.99 19.87 6.61
C MET A 137 0.78 20.55 5.25
N GLY A 138 0.89 19.80 4.13
CA GLY A 138 0.66 20.32 2.79
C GLY A 138 1.73 21.30 2.29
N VAL A 139 2.90 21.32 2.95
CA VAL A 139 4.06 22.14 2.54
C VAL A 139 4.83 21.49 1.38
N LEU A 140 4.60 20.19 1.15
CA LEU A 140 5.13 19.32 0.09
C LEU A 140 3.98 18.49 -0.50
#